data_AF-A0A2E6PXG4-F1
#
_entry.id   AF-A0A2E6PXG4-F1
#
_cell.length_a   1.000
_cell.length_b   1.000
_cell.length_c   1.000
_cell.angle_alpha   90.00
_cell.angle_beta   90.00
_cell.angle_gamma   90.00
#
_symmetry.space_group_name_H-M   'P 1'
#
loop_
_entity.id
_entity.type
_entity.pdbx_description
1 polymer ?
#
loop_
_entity_poly.entity_id
_entity_poly.type
_entity_poly.pdbx_seq_one_letter_code
_entity_poly.pdbx_strand_id
1 'polypeptide(L)'
;MAPTFRPYQSVGQGLNQLNLPEGAEAREASRTMTVLSRSIDQMSNFFFKQAEDEARIEGEKFGIEYMSLDKVREANKNNKDIFDIPEFGNTVFGKTARASALTVLENETLIEATKTLNDLVFNAETNNTNPTILRNQIDASIKGYVDALQPSAPVLAKKVSARLQVNGASAFDSYRSAHAKATTASLQATALKGLFTKFDQSKADMNTMFSQGKIEQTAIDLLRDGYLKELDNSTYGLKRQDKKDFAKLFDENIKSFIKEKAFEFASNSQKPFDAIKKIRTATTDDPNLNRLLKLRLSNFDFRRTMTTEIRTLFRQEQEEQNTFDTNKENERKQKVENRKKQFFNAVAGKIDYDKADTAIRLMLEVDVDEAQKLKEELAKAGGGVRLESDLSDTRVVKILTEPDLANYTDLNTLIAEGKLSNADILNLDKTIDANIDDDYKGALAIVMEGVKYNETGKLIKAQDKTSKLREQAYLTIKKKLVLARDEAQRNNTPVDLVRMATDLVADVDSSLKNNLTDLKRNKLSKKLARIRLLMIGEGVENIPQGDDVREVTNFIINYYDTIKGDERKLKKFGLNKDSVLVSMETFRTLLRELDDE
;
A
#
# COMPACT_ATOMS: atom_id res chain seq x y z
N MET A 1 89.37 29.86 12.37
CA MET A 1 90.59 30.44 11.77
C MET A 1 91.13 29.42 10.77
N ALA A 2 90.91 29.71 9.49
CA ALA A 2 91.29 28.90 8.32
C ALA A 2 91.66 29.89 7.20
N PRO A 3 92.54 29.51 6.25
CA PRO A 3 93.50 30.44 5.64
C PRO A 3 92.88 31.34 4.56
N THR A 4 93.31 32.60 4.57
CA THR A 4 93.07 33.61 3.53
C THR A 4 93.66 33.17 2.18
N PHE A 5 92.80 33.01 1.18
CA PHE A 5 93.19 32.82 -0.22
C PHE A 5 93.92 34.06 -0.75
N ARG A 6 95.13 33.86 -1.30
CA ARG A 6 95.86 34.88 -2.07
C ARG A 6 95.36 34.85 -3.52
N PRO A 7 95.21 35.99 -4.20
CA PRO A 7 94.89 36.03 -5.62
C PRO A 7 96.06 35.50 -6.46
N TYR A 8 95.76 34.64 -7.43
CA TYR A 8 96.70 34.16 -8.45
C TYR A 8 97.30 35.35 -9.20
N GLN A 9 98.61 35.58 -9.04
CA GLN A 9 99.40 36.36 -9.97
C GLN A 9 99.63 35.51 -11.23
N SER A 10 99.27 36.03 -12.41
CA SER A 10 99.68 35.41 -13.67
C SER A 10 101.21 35.51 -13.78
N VAL A 11 101.90 34.43 -13.46
CA VAL A 11 103.30 34.28 -13.81
C VAL A 11 103.33 34.04 -15.32
N GLY A 12 103.43 35.13 -16.08
CA GLY A 12 103.88 35.07 -17.46
C GLY A 12 105.31 34.55 -17.47
N GLN A 13 105.48 33.22 -17.50
CA GLN A 13 106.73 32.61 -17.88
C GLN A 13 106.96 32.90 -19.36
N GLY A 14 107.76 33.93 -19.63
CA GLY A 14 108.37 34.10 -20.93
C GLY A 14 109.24 32.89 -21.22
N LEU A 15 108.78 32.01 -22.10
CA LEU A 15 109.64 31.06 -22.82
C LEU A 15 110.45 31.84 -23.86
N ASN A 16 111.37 32.68 -23.36
CA ASN A 16 112.47 33.19 -24.16
C ASN A 16 113.61 32.17 -24.04
N GLN A 17 114.03 31.67 -25.20
CA GLN A 17 115.23 30.86 -25.43
C GLN A 17 115.16 29.39 -24.98
N LEU A 18 114.42 28.59 -25.73
CA LEU A 18 114.90 27.25 -26.10
C LEU A 18 115.31 27.29 -27.58
N ASN A 19 116.63 27.34 -27.83
CA ASN A 19 117.18 26.98 -29.13
C ASN A 19 116.93 25.49 -29.36
N LEU A 20 115.88 25.16 -30.11
CA LEU A 20 115.63 23.82 -30.62
C LEU A 20 116.43 23.63 -31.91
N PRO A 21 117.14 22.50 -32.10
CA PRO A 21 117.88 22.22 -33.34
C PRO A 21 116.95 22.21 -34.56
N GLU A 22 117.34 22.89 -35.64
CA GLU A 22 116.61 22.85 -36.92
C GLU A 22 116.76 21.48 -37.59
N GLY A 23 115.75 20.64 -37.42
CA GLY A 23 115.52 19.40 -38.16
C GLY A 23 114.03 19.25 -38.47
N ALA A 24 113.68 18.40 -39.46
CA ALA A 24 112.30 18.17 -39.91
C ALA A 24 111.29 17.86 -38.78
N GLU A 25 111.79 17.36 -37.65
CA GLU A 25 111.05 17.08 -36.41
C GLU A 25 110.42 18.35 -35.76
N ALA A 26 111.01 19.54 -35.91
CA ALA A 26 110.50 20.79 -35.32
C ALA A 26 109.26 21.35 -36.04
N ARG A 27 109.13 21.10 -37.36
CA ARG A 27 107.93 21.49 -38.14
C ARG A 27 106.77 20.53 -37.90
N GLU A 28 107.05 19.25 -37.71
CA GLU A 28 106.04 18.28 -37.27
C GLU A 28 105.60 18.57 -35.84
N ALA A 29 106.53 18.85 -34.92
CA ALA A 29 106.19 19.27 -33.56
C ALA A 29 105.28 20.52 -33.53
N SER A 30 105.51 21.51 -34.40
CA SER A 30 104.66 22.72 -34.48
C SER A 30 103.25 22.46 -35.03
N ARG A 31 103.10 21.57 -36.03
CA ARG A 31 101.78 21.15 -36.54
C ARG A 31 101.03 20.33 -35.50
N THR A 32 101.74 19.44 -34.82
CA THR A 32 101.20 18.64 -33.72
C THR A 32 100.80 19.53 -32.54
N MET A 33 101.59 20.56 -32.18
CA MET A 33 101.23 21.56 -31.17
C MET A 33 100.01 22.41 -31.56
N THR A 34 99.81 22.71 -32.85
CA THR A 34 98.61 23.45 -33.32
C THR A 34 97.35 22.59 -33.25
N VAL A 35 97.45 21.30 -33.60
CA VAL A 35 96.34 20.33 -33.47
C VAL A 35 96.04 20.05 -32.00
N LEU A 36 97.08 19.91 -31.16
CA LEU A 36 96.95 19.79 -29.72
C LEU A 36 96.32 21.03 -29.11
N SER A 37 96.68 22.24 -29.53
CA SER A 37 96.07 23.48 -29.04
C SER A 37 94.58 23.57 -29.41
N ARG A 38 94.21 23.22 -30.65
CA ARG A 38 92.79 23.16 -31.06
C ARG A 38 92.00 22.07 -30.34
N SER A 39 92.63 20.92 -30.07
CA SER A 39 92.04 19.85 -29.28
C SER A 39 91.87 20.27 -27.82
N ILE A 40 92.86 20.96 -27.24
CA ILE A 40 92.79 21.53 -25.89
C ILE A 40 91.73 22.62 -25.83
N ASP A 41 91.56 23.47 -26.84
CA ASP A 41 90.50 24.49 -26.90
C ASP A 41 89.11 23.85 -27.00
N GLN A 42 88.96 22.78 -27.81
CA GLN A 42 87.70 22.04 -27.91
C GLN A 42 87.37 21.29 -26.62
N MET A 43 88.36 20.64 -25.99
CA MET A 43 88.21 20.00 -24.69
C MET A 43 87.90 21.04 -23.59
N SER A 44 88.59 22.18 -23.56
CA SER A 44 88.35 23.25 -22.59
C SER A 44 86.95 23.83 -22.74
N ASN A 45 86.48 24.08 -23.96
CA ASN A 45 85.12 24.53 -24.21
C ASN A 45 84.07 23.48 -23.81
N PHE A 46 84.35 22.19 -23.99
CA PHE A 46 83.48 21.11 -23.52
C PHE A 46 83.45 21.06 -21.98
N PHE A 47 84.61 21.14 -21.31
CA PHE A 47 84.69 21.18 -19.84
C PHE A 47 84.02 22.43 -19.25
N PHE A 48 84.18 23.60 -19.88
CA PHE A 48 83.50 24.82 -19.44
C PHE A 48 81.98 24.71 -19.63
N LYS A 49 81.49 24.12 -20.74
CA LYS A 49 80.06 23.87 -20.93
C LYS A 49 79.51 22.83 -19.96
N GLN A 50 80.23 21.74 -19.72
CA GLN A 50 79.84 20.71 -18.77
C GLN A 50 79.80 21.26 -17.33
N ALA A 51 80.80 22.06 -16.94
CA ALA A 51 80.83 22.75 -15.66
C ALA A 51 79.70 23.80 -15.53
N GLU A 52 79.35 24.47 -16.63
CA GLU A 52 78.21 25.40 -16.68
C GLU A 52 76.86 24.66 -16.52
N ASP A 53 76.70 23.51 -17.18
CA ASP A 53 75.52 22.64 -17.03
C ASP A 53 75.40 22.10 -15.59
N GLU A 54 76.50 21.62 -15.01
CA GLU A 54 76.54 21.13 -13.64
C GLU A 54 76.23 22.23 -12.62
N ALA A 55 76.85 23.42 -12.77
CA ALA A 55 76.59 24.57 -11.93
C ALA A 55 75.15 25.09 -12.04
N ARG A 56 74.51 24.94 -13.21
CA ARG A 56 73.08 25.26 -13.38
C ARG A 56 72.19 24.25 -12.67
N ILE A 57 72.45 22.94 -12.80
CA ILE A 57 71.67 21.90 -12.11
C ILE A 57 71.80 22.04 -10.59
N GLU A 58 73.03 22.25 -10.10
CA GLU A 58 73.28 22.41 -8.66
C GLU A 58 72.69 23.72 -8.14
N GLY A 59 72.78 24.81 -8.92
CA GLY A 59 72.14 26.08 -8.63
C GLY A 59 70.62 25.93 -8.52
N GLU A 60 69.98 25.27 -9.48
CA GLU A 60 68.54 25.00 -9.46
C GLU A 60 68.11 24.20 -8.22
N LYS A 61 68.84 23.13 -7.87
CA LYS A 61 68.58 22.32 -6.67
C LYS A 61 68.69 23.16 -5.40
N PHE A 62 69.78 23.93 -5.27
CA PHE A 62 69.99 24.82 -4.13
C PHE A 62 68.87 25.85 -4.01
N GLY A 63 68.48 26.47 -5.13
CA GLY A 63 67.38 27.43 -5.16
C GLY A 63 66.04 26.86 -4.71
N ILE A 64 65.76 25.59 -5.06
CA ILE A 64 64.53 24.89 -4.65
C ILE A 64 64.58 24.53 -3.16
N GLU A 65 65.69 24.01 -2.67
CA GLU A 65 65.83 23.54 -1.28
C GLU A 65 65.93 24.67 -0.27
N TYR A 66 66.54 25.80 -0.66
CA TYR A 66 66.78 26.93 0.23
C TYR A 66 65.51 27.76 0.50
N MET A 67 64.63 27.90 -0.49
CA MET A 67 63.51 28.83 -0.41
C MET A 67 62.27 28.18 0.18
N SER A 68 61.74 28.76 1.26
CA SER A 68 60.44 28.41 1.84
C SER A 68 59.71 29.66 2.33
N LEU A 69 58.37 29.58 2.40
CA LEU A 69 57.50 30.67 2.85
C LEU A 69 57.87 31.20 4.26
N ASP A 70 58.36 30.32 5.14
CA ASP A 70 58.76 30.70 6.50
C ASP A 70 60.03 31.54 6.52
N LYS A 71 60.97 31.29 5.60
CA LYS A 71 62.17 32.12 5.42
C LYS A 71 61.83 33.51 4.89
N VAL A 72 60.79 33.63 4.07
CA VAL A 72 60.26 34.93 3.62
C VAL A 72 59.59 35.69 4.75
N ARG A 73 58.80 35.02 5.59
CA ARG A 73 58.20 35.64 6.80
C ARG A 73 59.28 36.10 7.79
N GLU A 74 60.34 35.32 7.97
CA GLU A 74 61.49 35.67 8.83
C GLU A 74 62.25 36.89 8.29
N ALA A 75 62.51 36.95 6.99
CA ALA A 75 63.19 38.07 6.35
C ALA A 75 62.37 39.36 6.34
N ASN A 76 61.05 39.27 6.12
CA ASN A 76 60.12 40.40 6.23
C ASN A 76 60.02 40.93 7.67
N LYS A 77 60.05 40.07 8.69
CA LYS A 77 60.11 40.50 10.11
C LYS A 77 61.41 41.23 10.44
N ASN A 78 62.50 40.84 9.79
CA ASN A 78 63.84 41.36 10.05
C ASN A 78 64.25 42.51 9.10
N ASN A 79 63.38 42.94 8.18
CA ASN A 79 63.66 43.94 7.12
C ASN A 79 64.95 43.64 6.32
N LYS A 80 65.21 42.36 6.00
CA LYS A 80 66.35 41.93 5.19
C LYS A 80 65.88 41.38 3.85
N ASP A 81 66.67 41.57 2.80
CA ASP A 81 66.39 40.95 1.51
C ASP A 81 66.68 39.44 1.61
N ILE A 82 65.71 38.62 1.22
CA ILE A 82 65.80 37.14 1.17
C ILE A 82 66.85 36.66 0.17
N PHE A 83 67.24 37.51 -0.77
CA PHE A 83 68.23 37.21 -1.80
C PHE A 83 69.62 37.76 -1.51
N ASP A 84 69.84 38.42 -0.37
CA ASP A 84 71.15 38.95 0.05
C ASP A 84 72.00 37.87 0.73
N ILE A 85 72.24 36.77 0.01
CA ILE A 85 73.22 35.74 0.39
C ILE A 85 74.30 35.64 -0.70
N PRO A 86 75.58 35.44 -0.33
CA PRO A 86 76.69 35.35 -1.28
C PRO A 86 76.48 34.35 -2.43
N GLU A 87 75.74 33.28 -2.16
CA GLU A 87 75.44 32.18 -3.07
C GLU A 87 74.50 32.59 -4.22
N PHE A 88 73.73 33.69 -4.09
CA PHE A 88 72.93 34.29 -5.17
C PHE A 88 73.68 35.36 -5.97
N GLY A 89 75.02 35.35 -5.92
CA GLY A 89 75.88 36.25 -6.67
C GLY A 89 75.76 36.13 -8.21
N ASN A 90 76.55 36.92 -8.94
CA ASN A 90 76.47 37.05 -10.40
C ASN A 90 76.98 35.83 -11.23
N THR A 91 77.19 34.68 -10.59
CA THR A 91 77.63 33.43 -11.25
C THR A 91 76.47 32.71 -11.94
N VAL A 92 76.76 31.75 -12.83
CA VAL A 92 75.71 30.92 -13.47
C VAL A 92 74.91 30.15 -12.42
N PHE A 93 75.59 29.61 -11.39
CA PHE A 93 74.99 29.00 -10.22
C PHE A 93 74.04 29.97 -9.49
N GLY A 94 74.50 31.16 -9.10
CA GLY A 94 73.69 32.08 -8.29
C GLY A 94 72.47 32.63 -9.04
N LYS A 95 72.60 32.88 -10.34
CA LYS A 95 71.48 33.32 -11.20
C LYS A 95 70.40 32.23 -11.35
N THR A 96 70.81 30.99 -11.57
CA THR A 96 69.88 29.84 -11.71
C THR A 96 69.23 29.49 -10.38
N ALA A 97 69.99 29.50 -9.29
CA ALA A 97 69.48 29.34 -7.93
C ALA A 97 68.44 30.41 -7.56
N ARG A 98 68.71 31.68 -7.86
CA ARG A 98 67.76 32.77 -7.60
C ARG A 98 66.48 32.63 -8.42
N ALA A 99 66.58 32.21 -9.68
CA ALA A 99 65.41 32.01 -10.55
C ALA A 99 64.52 30.85 -10.06
N SER A 100 65.11 29.73 -9.66
CA SER A 100 64.38 28.59 -9.09
C SER A 100 63.77 28.92 -7.73
N ALA A 101 64.50 29.62 -6.87
CA ALA A 101 63.99 30.10 -5.58
C ALA A 101 62.78 31.03 -5.75
N LEU A 102 62.84 31.98 -6.69
CA LEU A 102 61.70 32.85 -7.02
C LEU A 102 60.48 32.08 -7.53
N THR A 103 60.70 30.98 -8.27
CA THR A 103 59.62 30.13 -8.79
C THR A 103 58.95 29.32 -7.68
N VAL A 104 59.74 28.78 -6.73
CA VAL A 104 59.19 28.10 -5.54
C VAL A 104 58.38 29.08 -4.69
N LEU A 105 58.93 30.27 -4.42
CA LEU A 105 58.24 31.31 -3.67
C LEU A 105 56.94 31.76 -4.36
N GLU A 106 56.93 31.87 -5.69
CA GLU A 106 55.73 32.15 -6.47
C GLU A 106 54.65 31.10 -6.20
N ASN A 107 55.00 29.82 -6.33
CA ASN A 107 54.06 28.72 -6.18
C ASN A 107 53.53 28.62 -4.75
N GLU A 108 54.39 28.71 -3.74
CA GLU A 108 53.96 28.66 -2.33
C GLU A 108 53.06 29.85 -1.96
N THR A 109 53.43 31.05 -2.41
CA THR A 109 52.60 32.24 -2.16
C THR A 109 51.25 32.10 -2.85
N LEU A 110 51.21 31.60 -4.09
CA LEU A 110 49.95 31.36 -4.81
C LEU A 110 49.09 30.29 -4.13
N ILE A 111 49.68 29.22 -3.61
CA ILE A 111 48.96 28.16 -2.90
C ILE A 111 48.32 28.71 -1.63
N GLU A 112 49.11 29.38 -0.78
CA GLU A 112 48.63 29.90 0.51
C GLU A 112 47.61 31.03 0.32
N ALA A 113 47.85 31.93 -0.63
CA ALA A 113 46.90 32.98 -0.97
C ALA A 113 45.61 32.41 -1.54
N THR A 114 45.68 31.40 -2.43
CA THR A 114 44.49 30.73 -2.95
C THR A 114 43.71 30.03 -1.85
N LYS A 115 44.39 29.38 -0.90
CA LYS A 115 43.75 28.79 0.28
C LYS A 115 43.04 29.85 1.12
N THR A 116 43.71 30.96 1.40
CA THR A 116 43.12 32.09 2.14
C THR A 116 41.88 32.65 1.42
N LEU A 117 41.95 32.81 0.10
CA LEU A 117 40.81 33.28 -0.71
C LEU A 117 39.64 32.29 -0.64
N ASN A 118 39.91 30.98 -0.72
CA ASN A 118 38.88 29.95 -0.59
C ASN A 118 38.27 29.94 0.82
N ASP A 119 39.08 30.10 1.87
CA ASP A 119 38.60 30.19 3.26
C ASP A 119 37.72 31.43 3.48
N LEU A 120 38.08 32.57 2.86
CA LEU A 120 37.25 33.77 2.88
C LEU A 120 35.90 33.54 2.19
N VAL A 121 35.90 32.89 1.02
CA VAL A 121 34.66 32.54 0.30
C VAL A 121 33.82 31.57 1.13
N PHE A 122 34.42 30.52 1.69
CA PHE A 122 33.73 29.55 2.54
C PHE A 122 33.08 30.19 3.77
N ASN A 123 33.81 31.08 4.45
CA ASN A 123 33.27 31.83 5.59
C ASN A 123 32.15 32.78 5.17
N ALA A 124 32.24 33.38 3.99
CA ALA A 124 31.19 34.24 3.44
C ALA A 124 29.93 33.45 3.03
N GLU A 125 30.08 32.22 2.53
CA GLU A 125 28.96 31.29 2.25
C GLU A 125 28.27 30.88 3.55
N THR A 126 29.05 30.48 4.56
CA THR A 126 28.53 30.03 5.86
C THR A 126 27.76 31.14 6.58
N ASN A 127 28.28 32.37 6.56
CA ASN A 127 27.70 33.50 7.30
C ASN A 127 26.78 34.39 6.44
N ASN A 128 26.52 34.02 5.18
CA ASN A 128 25.74 34.83 4.22
C ASN A 128 26.20 36.31 4.17
N THR A 129 27.50 36.52 4.06
CA THR A 129 28.12 37.86 4.10
C THR A 129 27.80 38.67 2.85
N ASN A 130 27.61 39.98 2.96
CA ASN A 130 27.35 40.81 1.78
C ASN A 130 28.52 40.72 0.77
N PRO A 131 28.27 40.48 -0.54
CA PRO A 131 29.31 40.39 -1.56
C PRO A 131 30.30 41.56 -1.57
N THR A 132 29.87 42.79 -1.28
CA THR A 132 30.78 43.94 -1.20
C THR A 132 31.83 43.78 -0.10
N ILE A 133 31.47 43.19 1.03
CA ILE A 133 32.38 42.93 2.15
C ILE A 133 33.40 41.86 1.76
N LEU A 134 32.95 40.76 1.14
CA LEU A 134 33.85 39.70 0.65
C LEU A 134 34.84 40.24 -0.38
N ARG A 135 34.39 41.07 -1.32
CA ARG A 135 35.28 41.69 -2.32
C ARG A 135 36.39 42.50 -1.66
N ASN A 136 36.04 43.33 -0.68
CA ASN A 136 37.03 44.11 0.07
C ASN A 136 38.03 43.21 0.84
N GLN A 137 37.57 42.08 1.39
CA GLN A 137 38.43 41.11 2.07
C GLN A 137 39.38 40.40 1.11
N ILE A 138 38.89 40.01 -0.07
CA ILE A 138 39.71 39.43 -1.14
C ILE A 138 40.77 40.44 -1.61
N ASP A 139 40.36 41.68 -1.92
CA ASP A 139 41.28 42.74 -2.37
C ASP A 139 42.33 43.07 -1.29
N ALA A 140 41.93 43.11 -0.02
CA ALA A 140 42.84 43.32 1.10
C ALA A 140 43.85 42.17 1.28
N SER A 141 43.39 40.92 1.12
CA SER A 141 44.26 39.73 1.18
C SER A 141 45.30 39.74 0.05
N ILE A 142 44.85 39.99 -1.19
CA ILE A 142 45.75 40.12 -2.35
C ILE A 142 46.79 41.22 -2.11
N LYS A 143 46.34 42.39 -1.64
CA LYS A 143 47.25 43.50 -1.32
C LYS A 143 48.27 43.11 -0.25
N GLY A 144 47.85 42.40 0.80
CA GLY A 144 48.75 41.90 1.85
C GLY A 144 49.87 41.01 1.32
N TYR A 145 49.57 40.08 0.41
CA TYR A 145 50.58 39.24 -0.24
C TYR A 145 51.50 40.02 -1.20
N VAL A 146 50.95 40.98 -1.94
CA VAL A 146 51.73 41.82 -2.87
C VAL A 146 52.67 42.74 -2.12
N ASP A 147 52.19 43.42 -1.07
CA ASP A 147 52.99 44.33 -0.23
C ASP A 147 54.13 43.58 0.47
N ALA A 148 53.93 42.30 0.83
CA ALA A 148 54.95 41.45 1.43
C ALA A 148 56.06 41.01 0.45
N LEU A 149 55.80 40.99 -0.87
CA LEU A 149 56.77 40.60 -1.89
C LEU A 149 57.46 41.78 -2.58
N GLN A 150 56.83 42.96 -2.53
CA GLN A 150 57.26 44.15 -3.27
C GLN A 150 58.71 44.63 -2.96
N PRO A 151 59.19 44.62 -1.70
CA PRO A 151 60.54 45.10 -1.37
C PRO A 151 61.66 44.22 -1.94
N SER A 152 61.49 42.90 -1.91
CA SER A 152 62.55 41.93 -2.26
C SER A 152 62.43 41.38 -3.68
N ALA A 153 61.20 41.34 -4.24
CA ALA A 153 60.92 40.76 -5.55
C ALA A 153 59.78 41.49 -6.29
N PRO A 154 60.00 42.74 -6.76
CA PRO A 154 58.94 43.56 -7.37
C PRO A 154 58.33 42.98 -8.65
N VAL A 155 59.11 42.22 -9.44
CA VAL A 155 58.60 41.54 -10.65
C VAL A 155 57.70 40.37 -10.26
N LEU A 156 58.08 39.60 -9.24
CA LEU A 156 57.28 38.50 -8.71
C LEU A 156 55.98 39.01 -8.09
N ALA A 157 56.04 40.10 -7.31
CA ALA A 157 54.88 40.73 -6.70
C ALA A 157 53.81 41.11 -7.74
N LYS A 158 54.23 41.70 -8.88
CA LYS A 158 53.31 41.99 -10.01
C LYS A 158 52.70 40.74 -10.63
N LYS A 159 53.50 39.68 -10.82
CA LYS A 159 53.03 38.41 -11.41
C LYS A 159 52.04 37.69 -10.49
N VAL A 160 52.34 37.63 -9.19
CA VAL A 160 51.47 37.08 -8.15
C VAL A 160 50.20 37.93 -8.03
N SER A 161 50.30 39.26 -8.02
CA SER A 161 49.13 40.16 -8.02
C SER A 161 48.17 39.85 -9.15
N ALA A 162 48.66 39.76 -10.39
CA ALA A 162 47.82 39.51 -11.55
C ALA A 162 47.11 38.15 -11.45
N ARG A 163 47.83 37.10 -11.04
CA ARG A 163 47.26 35.76 -10.86
C ARG A 163 46.23 35.70 -9.75
N LEU A 164 46.51 36.31 -8.60
CA LEU A 164 45.59 36.36 -7.48
C LEU A 164 44.36 37.23 -7.75
N GLN A 165 44.49 38.30 -8.54
CA GLN A 165 43.34 39.09 -8.99
C GLN A 165 42.41 38.27 -9.89
N VAL A 166 42.95 37.48 -10.82
CA VAL A 166 42.14 36.59 -11.66
C VAL A 166 41.44 35.52 -10.82
N ASN A 167 42.18 34.85 -9.92
CA ASN A 167 41.61 33.82 -9.04
C ASN A 167 40.57 34.42 -8.07
N GLY A 168 40.88 35.56 -7.46
CA GLY A 168 39.98 36.28 -6.55
C GLY A 168 38.71 36.76 -7.25
N ALA A 169 38.81 37.27 -8.47
CA ALA A 169 37.65 37.64 -9.28
C ALA A 169 36.77 36.43 -9.61
N SER A 170 37.36 35.30 -10.00
CA SER A 170 36.62 34.06 -10.30
C SER A 170 35.91 33.49 -9.07
N ALA A 171 36.59 33.50 -7.93
CA ALA A 171 36.03 33.05 -6.66
C ALA A 171 34.89 33.98 -6.18
N PHE A 172 35.10 35.30 -6.30
CA PHE A 172 34.09 36.31 -6.01
C PHE A 172 32.86 36.20 -6.91
N ASP A 173 33.01 36.02 -8.21
CA ASP A 173 31.88 35.90 -9.14
C ASP A 173 31.07 34.63 -8.89
N SER A 174 31.74 33.52 -8.59
CA SER A 174 31.09 32.27 -8.18
C SER A 174 30.23 32.49 -6.92
N TYR A 175 30.82 33.10 -5.88
CA TYR A 175 30.11 33.45 -4.65
C TYR A 175 28.93 34.38 -4.91
N ARG A 176 29.15 35.48 -5.63
CA ARG A 176 28.12 36.48 -5.96
C ARG A 176 26.94 35.84 -6.69
N SER A 177 27.21 34.93 -7.63
CA SER A 177 26.18 34.18 -8.33
C SER A 177 25.39 33.26 -7.39
N ALA A 178 26.08 32.54 -6.50
CA ALA A 178 25.46 31.68 -5.49
C ALA A 178 24.60 32.49 -4.49
N HIS A 179 25.12 33.57 -3.95
CA HIS A 179 24.42 34.48 -3.04
C HIS A 179 23.18 35.11 -3.70
N ALA A 180 23.29 35.54 -4.96
CA ALA A 180 22.14 36.05 -5.72
C ALA A 180 21.05 34.98 -5.88
N LYS A 181 21.43 33.74 -6.25
CA LYS A 181 20.49 32.61 -6.34
C LYS A 181 19.81 32.31 -5.00
N ALA A 182 20.56 32.23 -3.91
CA ALA A 182 20.03 32.00 -2.58
C ALA A 182 19.06 33.11 -2.13
N THR A 183 19.43 34.37 -2.39
CA THR A 183 18.56 35.54 -2.10
C THR A 183 17.27 35.46 -2.92
N THR A 184 17.34 35.16 -4.22
CA THR A 184 16.14 35.00 -5.04
C THR A 184 15.26 33.84 -4.57
N ALA A 185 15.83 32.72 -4.14
CA ALA A 185 15.08 31.59 -3.59
C ALA A 185 14.40 31.95 -2.26
N SER A 186 15.07 32.70 -1.38
CA SER A 186 14.49 33.19 -0.12
C SER A 186 13.35 34.19 -0.35
N LEU A 187 13.52 35.13 -1.29
CA LEU A 187 12.47 36.05 -1.71
C LEU A 187 11.27 35.29 -2.28
N GLN A 188 11.51 34.31 -3.16
CA GLN A 188 10.46 33.44 -3.70
C GLN A 188 9.73 32.66 -2.60
N ALA A 189 10.43 32.08 -1.62
CA ALA A 189 9.82 31.35 -0.52
C ALA A 189 8.95 32.26 0.38
N THR A 190 9.44 33.46 0.70
CA THR A 190 8.70 34.46 1.48
C THR A 190 7.45 34.90 0.73
N ALA A 191 7.60 35.13 -0.58
CA ALA A 191 6.51 35.52 -1.45
C ALA A 191 5.46 34.38 -1.55
N LEU A 192 5.89 33.13 -1.78
CA LEU A 192 5.00 31.96 -1.76
C LEU A 192 4.21 31.83 -0.44
N LYS A 193 4.86 32.08 0.71
CA LYS A 193 4.17 32.12 2.01
C LYS A 193 3.11 33.23 2.07
N GLY A 194 3.40 34.40 1.49
CA GLY A 194 2.43 35.48 1.33
C GLY A 194 1.21 35.06 0.50
N LEU A 195 1.43 34.35 -0.61
CA LEU A 195 0.34 33.80 -1.44
C LEU A 195 -0.53 32.81 -0.66
N PHE A 196 0.07 31.90 0.13
CA PHE A 196 -0.70 30.99 0.98
C PHE A 196 -1.50 31.73 2.06
N THR A 197 -0.93 32.78 2.66
CA THR A 197 -1.67 33.59 3.64
C THR A 197 -2.89 34.28 3.01
N LYS A 198 -2.75 34.76 1.76
CA LYS A 198 -3.85 35.34 0.98
C LYS A 198 -4.88 34.31 0.56
N PHE A 199 -4.43 33.10 0.25
CA PHE A 199 -5.30 31.96 0.00
C PHE A 199 -6.17 31.64 1.23
N ASP A 200 -5.59 31.64 2.44
CA ASP A 200 -6.35 31.45 3.68
C ASP A 200 -7.34 32.61 3.94
N GLN A 201 -6.89 33.85 3.70
CA GLN A 201 -7.76 35.03 3.79
C GLN A 201 -8.97 34.92 2.85
N SER A 202 -8.78 34.39 1.63
CA SER A 202 -9.88 34.20 0.69
C SER A 202 -10.97 33.27 1.23
N LYS A 203 -10.61 32.27 2.05
CA LYS A 203 -11.59 31.39 2.72
C LYS A 203 -12.38 32.15 3.79
N ALA A 204 -11.73 33.03 4.55
CA ALA A 204 -12.40 33.90 5.52
C ALA A 204 -13.35 34.90 4.83
N ASP A 205 -12.92 35.47 3.71
CA ASP A 205 -13.73 36.40 2.91
C ASP A 205 -14.95 35.67 2.30
N MET A 206 -14.76 34.46 1.76
CA MET A 206 -15.87 33.62 1.28
C MET A 206 -16.87 33.29 2.38
N ASN A 207 -16.41 32.94 3.59
CA ASN A 207 -17.29 32.74 4.74
C ASN A 207 -18.10 34.00 5.07
N THR A 208 -17.44 35.15 5.12
CA THR A 208 -18.09 36.44 5.38
C THR A 208 -19.14 36.77 4.32
N MET A 209 -18.81 36.58 3.04
CA MET A 209 -19.74 36.77 1.92
C MET A 209 -20.91 35.79 1.98
N PHE A 210 -20.67 34.54 2.36
CA PHE A 210 -21.71 33.52 2.53
C PHE A 210 -22.69 33.92 3.65
N SER A 211 -22.18 34.25 4.84
CA SER A 211 -23.00 34.66 5.99
C SER A 211 -23.79 35.95 5.73
N GLN A 212 -23.23 36.89 4.97
CA GLN A 212 -23.93 38.13 4.57
C GLN A 212 -24.92 37.93 3.41
N GLY A 213 -24.98 36.73 2.82
CA GLY A 213 -25.77 36.50 1.60
C GLY A 213 -25.31 37.37 0.44
N LYS A 214 -24.02 37.58 0.26
CA LYS A 214 -23.44 38.35 -0.86
C LYS A 214 -22.58 37.48 -1.78
N ILE A 215 -22.59 36.17 -1.56
CA ILE A 215 -21.83 35.24 -2.38
C ILE A 215 -22.50 35.08 -3.75
N GLU A 216 -21.92 35.75 -4.75
CA GLU A 216 -22.35 35.70 -6.16
C GLU A 216 -21.15 35.41 -7.05
N GLN A 217 -21.40 35.00 -8.30
CA GLN A 217 -20.35 34.66 -9.26
C GLN A 217 -19.38 35.82 -9.47
N THR A 218 -19.89 37.05 -9.54
CA THR A 218 -19.10 38.29 -9.67
C THR A 218 -18.17 38.51 -8.48
N ALA A 219 -18.63 38.26 -7.25
CA ALA A 219 -17.81 38.40 -6.04
C ALA A 219 -16.68 37.35 -5.99
N ILE A 220 -16.98 36.12 -6.40
CA ILE A 220 -15.98 35.04 -6.50
C ILE A 220 -14.97 35.32 -7.61
N ASP A 221 -15.42 35.82 -8.76
CA ASP A 221 -14.54 36.21 -9.86
C ASP A 221 -13.64 37.38 -9.45
N LEU A 222 -14.12 38.35 -8.66
CA LEU A 222 -13.30 39.43 -8.11
C LEU A 222 -12.21 38.92 -7.15
N LEU A 223 -12.55 37.97 -6.26
CA LEU A 223 -11.56 37.34 -5.38
C LEU A 223 -10.52 36.56 -6.19
N ARG A 224 -10.98 35.81 -7.20
CA ARG A 224 -10.12 35.05 -8.11
C ARG A 224 -9.17 35.97 -8.87
N ASP A 225 -9.69 37.04 -9.46
CA ASP A 225 -8.90 38.00 -10.21
C ASP A 225 -7.93 38.77 -9.32
N GLY A 226 -8.32 39.06 -8.07
CA GLY A 226 -7.41 39.60 -7.06
C GLY A 226 -6.23 38.66 -6.78
N TYR A 227 -6.52 37.37 -6.56
CA TYR A 227 -5.49 36.34 -6.36
C TYR A 227 -4.61 36.15 -7.59
N LEU A 228 -5.19 36.11 -8.80
CA LEU A 228 -4.44 36.00 -10.05
C LEU A 228 -3.55 37.22 -10.33
N LYS A 229 -4.02 38.44 -10.03
CA LYS A 229 -3.20 39.66 -10.12
C LYS A 229 -2.03 39.63 -9.14
N GLU A 230 -2.22 39.07 -7.95
CA GLU A 230 -1.10 38.85 -7.03
C GLU A 230 -0.09 37.87 -7.64
N LEU A 231 -0.51 36.75 -8.25
CA LEU A 231 0.41 35.83 -8.96
C LEU A 231 1.21 36.51 -10.10
N ASP A 232 0.71 37.61 -10.66
CA ASP A 232 1.38 38.40 -11.69
C ASP A 232 2.46 39.34 -11.15
N ASN A 233 2.56 39.54 -9.83
CA ASN A 233 3.63 40.30 -9.24
C ASN A 233 4.98 39.61 -9.48
N SER A 234 5.91 40.33 -10.12
CA SER A 234 7.25 39.85 -10.50
C SER A 234 8.08 39.36 -9.31
N THR A 235 7.73 39.76 -8.10
CA THR A 235 8.39 39.33 -6.84
C THR A 235 8.24 37.82 -6.59
N TYR A 236 7.19 37.18 -7.12
CA TYR A 236 6.96 35.74 -6.94
C TYR A 236 7.81 34.86 -7.87
N GLY A 237 8.35 35.40 -8.97
CA GLY A 237 9.21 34.67 -9.90
C GLY A 237 8.57 33.43 -10.55
N LEU A 238 7.24 33.30 -10.51
CA LEU A 238 6.50 32.13 -10.98
C LEU A 238 6.49 32.04 -12.51
N LYS A 239 6.76 30.84 -13.04
CA LYS A 239 6.60 30.57 -14.48
C LYS A 239 5.11 30.50 -14.81
N ARG A 240 4.76 30.66 -16.10
CA ARG A 240 3.36 30.59 -16.58
C ARG A 240 2.64 29.29 -16.18
N GLN A 241 3.37 28.17 -16.15
CA GLN A 241 2.83 26.87 -15.75
C GLN A 241 2.43 26.87 -14.27
N ASP A 242 3.29 27.39 -13.39
CA ASP A 242 3.04 27.45 -11.94
C ASP A 242 1.80 28.31 -11.64
N LYS A 243 1.62 29.42 -12.36
CA LYS A 243 0.42 30.28 -12.24
C LYS A 243 -0.88 29.52 -12.54
N LYS A 244 -0.88 28.64 -13.53
CA LYS A 244 -2.05 27.81 -13.86
C LYS A 244 -2.38 26.83 -12.74
N ASP A 245 -1.37 26.25 -12.09
CA ASP A 245 -1.58 25.33 -10.99
C ASP A 245 -2.05 26.05 -9.71
N PHE A 246 -1.53 27.25 -9.42
CA PHE A 246 -2.08 28.10 -8.35
C PHE A 246 -3.52 28.55 -8.62
N ALA A 247 -3.87 28.86 -9.88
CA ALA A 247 -5.25 29.15 -10.25
C ALA A 247 -6.19 27.96 -10.01
N LYS A 248 -5.74 26.74 -10.33
CA LYS A 248 -6.50 25.51 -10.02
C LYS A 248 -6.66 25.32 -8.51
N LEU A 249 -5.61 25.57 -7.71
CA LEU A 249 -5.71 25.47 -6.26
C LEU A 249 -6.80 26.41 -5.70
N PHE A 250 -6.90 27.63 -6.25
CA PHE A 250 -7.97 28.56 -5.89
C PHE A 250 -9.36 28.02 -6.26
N ASP A 251 -9.51 27.48 -7.47
CA ASP A 251 -10.77 26.87 -7.92
C ASP A 251 -11.14 25.63 -7.05
N GLU A 252 -10.17 24.83 -6.61
CA GLU A 252 -10.36 23.72 -5.68
C GLU A 252 -10.69 24.18 -4.25
N ASN A 253 -10.20 25.34 -3.82
CA ASN A 253 -10.59 25.95 -2.55
C ASN A 253 -12.08 26.31 -2.54
N ILE A 254 -12.56 26.93 -3.62
CA ILE A 254 -13.98 27.28 -3.76
C ILE A 254 -14.83 26.01 -3.76
N LYS A 255 -14.42 24.97 -4.50
CA LYS A 255 -15.10 23.67 -4.47
C LYS A 255 -15.13 23.07 -3.07
N SER A 256 -14.02 23.11 -2.35
CA SER A 256 -13.93 22.59 -0.97
C SER A 256 -14.84 23.38 -0.03
N PHE A 257 -14.89 24.70 -0.16
CA PHE A 257 -15.82 25.55 0.55
C PHE A 257 -17.28 25.21 0.24
N ILE A 258 -17.59 24.92 -1.03
CA ILE A 258 -18.93 24.48 -1.43
C ILE A 258 -19.29 23.14 -0.78
N LYS A 259 -18.35 22.19 -0.77
CA LYS A 259 -18.54 20.88 -0.11
C LYS A 259 -18.78 21.03 1.38
N GLU A 260 -18.00 21.86 2.06
CA GLU A 260 -18.12 22.16 3.49
C GLU A 260 -19.52 22.68 3.83
N LYS A 261 -20.01 23.72 3.13
CA LYS A 261 -21.34 24.29 3.37
C LYS A 261 -22.49 23.38 2.96
N ALA A 262 -22.32 22.58 1.90
CA ALA A 262 -23.29 21.56 1.52
C ALA A 262 -23.37 20.44 2.59
N PHE A 263 -22.24 20.03 3.16
CA PHE A 263 -22.18 19.03 4.22
C PHE A 263 -22.81 19.55 5.52
N GLU A 264 -22.49 20.79 5.94
CA GLU A 264 -23.12 21.44 7.10
C GLU A 264 -24.65 21.47 6.97
N PHE A 265 -25.17 21.86 5.79
CA PHE A 265 -26.60 21.87 5.52
C PHE A 265 -27.24 20.48 5.57
N ALA A 266 -26.59 19.47 4.99
CA ALA A 266 -27.09 18.10 5.03
C ALA A 266 -27.10 17.53 6.46
N SER A 267 -26.08 17.85 7.26
CA SER A 267 -25.92 17.38 8.65
C SER A 267 -26.92 18.00 9.61
N ASN A 268 -27.25 19.28 9.41
CA ASN A 268 -28.22 19.99 10.24
C ASN A 268 -29.68 19.71 9.83
N SER A 269 -29.91 18.94 8.77
CA SER A 269 -31.26 18.60 8.30
C SER A 269 -31.82 17.41 9.07
N GLN A 270 -33.10 17.47 9.45
CA GLN A 270 -33.83 16.32 9.99
C GLN A 270 -33.90 15.13 9.01
N LYS A 271 -33.81 15.41 7.71
CA LYS A 271 -33.79 14.39 6.64
C LYS A 271 -32.55 14.61 5.75
N PRO A 272 -31.37 14.08 6.15
CA PRO A 272 -30.12 14.30 5.44
C PRO A 272 -30.19 13.88 3.96
N PHE A 273 -30.81 12.74 3.66
CA PHE A 273 -30.93 12.26 2.27
C PHE A 273 -31.79 13.15 1.36
N ASP A 274 -32.85 13.77 1.91
CA ASP A 274 -33.67 14.74 1.18
C ASP A 274 -32.90 16.04 0.95
N ALA A 275 -32.16 16.51 1.97
CA ALA A 275 -31.26 17.65 1.86
C ALA A 275 -30.18 17.43 0.78
N ILE A 276 -29.55 16.25 0.74
CA ILE A 276 -28.57 15.86 -0.28
C ILE A 276 -29.19 15.90 -1.68
N LYS A 277 -30.44 15.45 -1.83
CA LYS A 277 -31.16 15.52 -3.12
C LYS A 277 -31.39 16.98 -3.55
N LYS A 278 -31.79 17.85 -2.62
CA LYS A 278 -31.97 19.30 -2.86
C LYS A 278 -30.64 20.01 -3.21
N ILE A 279 -29.52 19.59 -2.61
CA ILE A 279 -28.18 20.09 -2.94
C ILE A 279 -27.85 19.76 -4.41
N ARG A 280 -28.12 18.53 -4.86
CA ARG A 280 -27.84 18.11 -6.24
C ARG A 280 -28.53 18.99 -7.28
N THR A 281 -29.76 19.40 -6.99
CA THR A 281 -30.60 20.25 -7.86
C THR A 281 -30.41 21.75 -7.64
N ALA A 282 -29.61 22.16 -6.65
CA ALA A 282 -29.47 23.57 -6.23
C ALA A 282 -30.82 24.22 -5.85
N THR A 283 -31.67 23.45 -5.17
CA THR A 283 -33.01 23.85 -4.69
C THR A 283 -33.15 23.58 -3.19
N THR A 284 -32.15 23.99 -2.43
CA THR A 284 -32.11 23.91 -0.97
C THR A 284 -33.03 24.96 -0.33
N ASP A 285 -33.38 24.78 0.94
CA ASP A 285 -34.20 25.76 1.66
C ASP A 285 -33.36 26.95 2.17
N ASP A 286 -32.02 26.84 2.10
CA ASP A 286 -31.07 27.90 2.43
C ASP A 286 -30.78 28.77 1.18
N PRO A 287 -31.18 30.06 1.17
CA PRO A 287 -30.94 30.97 0.06
C PRO A 287 -29.45 31.18 -0.25
N ASN A 288 -28.58 31.18 0.77
CA ASN A 288 -27.14 31.42 0.62
C ASN A 288 -26.45 30.20 0.01
N LEU A 289 -26.82 28.99 0.46
CA LEU A 289 -26.35 27.75 -0.15
C LEU A 289 -26.82 27.63 -1.61
N ASN A 290 -28.05 28.02 -1.93
CA ASN A 290 -28.53 28.04 -3.31
C ASN A 290 -27.70 28.95 -4.22
N ARG A 291 -27.31 30.14 -3.74
CA ARG A 291 -26.45 31.05 -4.51
C ARG A 291 -25.09 30.43 -4.76
N LEU A 292 -24.51 29.82 -3.74
CA LEU A 292 -23.23 29.13 -3.81
C LEU A 292 -23.27 27.89 -4.74
N LEU A 293 -24.36 27.12 -4.73
CA LEU A 293 -24.55 25.96 -5.61
C LEU A 293 -24.80 26.33 -7.08
N LYS A 294 -25.18 27.59 -7.35
CA LYS A 294 -25.37 28.16 -8.69
C LYS A 294 -24.10 28.79 -9.27
N LEU A 295 -23.01 28.84 -8.51
CA LEU A 295 -21.71 29.29 -9.03
C LEU A 295 -21.25 28.40 -10.19
N ARG A 296 -20.47 28.98 -11.12
CA ARG A 296 -19.95 28.29 -12.31
C ARG A 296 -19.16 27.03 -11.97
N LEU A 297 -18.37 27.07 -10.89
CA LEU A 297 -17.57 25.95 -10.40
C LEU A 297 -18.43 24.81 -9.80
N SER A 298 -19.65 25.13 -9.35
CA SER A 298 -20.63 24.18 -8.85
C SER A 298 -21.49 23.62 -10.00
N ASN A 299 -20.86 23.07 -11.04
CA ASN A 299 -21.60 22.47 -12.16
C ASN A 299 -22.32 21.16 -11.75
N PHE A 300 -23.17 20.62 -12.64
CA PHE A 300 -23.96 19.43 -12.32
C PHE A 300 -23.10 18.21 -11.94
N ASP A 301 -22.00 17.98 -12.65
CA ASP A 301 -21.10 16.85 -12.40
C ASP A 301 -20.42 16.97 -11.04
N PHE A 302 -19.92 18.16 -10.70
CA PHE A 302 -19.36 18.44 -9.40
C PHE A 302 -20.39 18.22 -8.28
N ARG A 303 -21.61 18.76 -8.43
CA ARG A 303 -22.68 18.55 -7.45
C ARG A 303 -23.06 17.07 -7.32
N ARG A 304 -23.05 16.32 -8.42
CA ARG A 304 -23.29 14.86 -8.40
C ARG A 304 -22.20 14.15 -7.60
N THR A 305 -20.93 14.42 -7.88
CA THR A 305 -19.80 13.80 -7.17
C THR A 305 -19.82 14.15 -5.68
N MET A 306 -19.96 15.43 -5.35
CA MET A 306 -20.06 15.92 -3.97
C MET A 306 -21.24 15.25 -3.22
N THR A 307 -22.42 15.17 -3.83
CA THR A 307 -23.58 14.55 -3.16
C THR A 307 -23.44 13.05 -2.98
N THR A 308 -22.68 12.36 -3.85
CA THR A 308 -22.29 10.95 -3.65
C THR A 308 -21.31 10.80 -2.49
N GLU A 309 -20.31 11.67 -2.37
CA GLU A 309 -19.37 11.67 -1.24
C GLU A 309 -20.10 11.91 0.09
N ILE A 310 -20.91 12.97 0.17
CA ILE A 310 -21.71 13.29 1.35
C ILE A 310 -22.62 12.11 1.72
N ARG A 311 -23.31 11.51 0.74
CA ARG A 311 -24.18 10.33 0.96
C ARG A 311 -23.40 9.14 1.52
N THR A 312 -22.16 8.95 1.09
CA THR A 312 -21.32 7.84 1.56
C THR A 312 -20.93 8.04 3.01
N LEU A 313 -20.56 9.27 3.41
CA LEU A 313 -20.27 9.62 4.81
C LEU A 313 -21.48 9.37 5.72
N PHE A 314 -22.68 9.84 5.35
CA PHE A 314 -23.89 9.58 6.15
C PHE A 314 -24.25 8.09 6.26
N ARG A 315 -23.96 7.30 5.23
CA ARG A 315 -24.18 5.84 5.30
C ARG A 315 -23.21 5.17 6.26
N GLN A 316 -21.94 5.56 6.22
CA GLN A 316 -20.93 5.06 7.14
C GLN A 316 -21.29 5.39 8.60
N GLU A 317 -21.65 6.64 8.88
CA GLU A 317 -22.08 7.06 10.22
C GLU A 317 -23.33 6.29 10.69
N GLN A 318 -24.31 6.09 9.81
CA GLN A 318 -25.50 5.29 10.12
C GLN A 318 -25.17 3.81 10.34
N GLU A 319 -24.25 3.23 9.56
CA GLU A 319 -23.77 1.86 9.72
C GLU A 319 -23.02 1.68 11.04
N GLU A 320 -22.20 2.66 11.44
CA GLU A 320 -21.50 2.68 12.73
C GLU A 320 -22.50 2.76 13.89
N GLN A 321 -23.49 3.65 13.81
CA GLN A 321 -24.54 3.76 14.83
C GLN A 321 -25.38 2.48 14.93
N ASN A 322 -25.81 1.92 13.79
CA ASN A 322 -26.54 0.64 13.76
C ASN A 322 -25.70 -0.50 14.33
N THR A 323 -24.39 -0.52 14.05
CA THR A 323 -23.46 -1.51 14.61
C THR A 323 -23.33 -1.33 16.12
N PHE A 324 -23.20 -0.10 16.59
CA PHE A 324 -23.17 0.23 18.02
C PHE A 324 -24.46 -0.22 18.73
N ASP A 325 -25.63 0.12 18.18
CA ASP A 325 -26.93 -0.28 18.75
C ASP A 325 -27.14 -1.79 18.70
N THR A 326 -26.71 -2.46 17.62
CA THR A 326 -26.73 -3.92 17.51
C THR A 326 -25.82 -4.57 18.54
N ASN A 327 -24.62 -4.03 18.76
CA ASN A 327 -23.69 -4.53 19.77
C ASN A 327 -24.26 -4.33 21.18
N LYS A 328 -24.82 -3.15 21.47
CA LYS A 328 -25.49 -2.86 22.74
C LYS A 328 -26.66 -3.80 22.99
N GLU A 329 -27.48 -4.09 21.98
CA GLU A 329 -28.60 -5.03 22.09
C GLU A 329 -28.10 -6.48 22.25
N ASN A 330 -27.02 -6.87 21.57
CA ASN A 330 -26.41 -8.19 21.75
C ASN A 330 -25.83 -8.35 23.16
N GLU A 331 -25.16 -7.33 23.70
CA GLU A 331 -24.70 -7.31 25.09
C GLU A 331 -25.87 -7.40 26.08
N ARG A 332 -26.97 -6.68 25.82
CA ARG A 332 -28.20 -6.75 26.61
C ARG A 332 -28.73 -8.18 26.63
N LYS A 333 -28.87 -8.83 25.47
CA LYS A 333 -29.32 -10.23 25.33
C LYS A 333 -28.41 -11.21 26.06
N GLN A 334 -27.08 -11.07 25.94
CA GLN A 334 -26.14 -11.92 26.67
C GLN A 334 -26.26 -11.76 28.19
N LYS A 335 -26.44 -10.52 28.68
CA LYS A 335 -26.69 -10.25 30.10
C LYS A 335 -28.00 -10.89 30.57
N VAL A 336 -29.07 -10.79 29.78
CA VAL A 336 -30.35 -11.49 30.06
C VAL A 336 -30.12 -13.00 30.17
N GLU A 337 -29.49 -13.63 29.17
CA GLU A 337 -29.24 -15.08 29.20
C GLU A 337 -28.38 -15.52 30.39
N ASN A 338 -27.34 -14.77 30.72
CA ASN A 338 -26.49 -15.08 31.87
C ASN A 338 -27.25 -14.94 33.20
N ARG A 339 -28.11 -13.91 33.33
CA ARG A 339 -28.92 -13.69 34.54
C ARG A 339 -30.04 -14.72 34.68
N LYS A 340 -30.65 -15.16 33.58
CA LYS A 340 -31.56 -16.32 33.56
C LYS A 340 -30.87 -17.58 34.06
N LYS A 341 -29.66 -17.88 33.56
CA LYS A 341 -28.87 -19.02 34.04
C LYS A 341 -28.58 -18.93 35.54
N GLN A 342 -28.22 -17.74 36.04
CA GLN A 342 -28.02 -17.53 37.47
C GLN A 342 -29.30 -17.79 38.28
N PHE A 343 -30.44 -17.29 37.81
CA PHE A 343 -31.74 -17.56 38.41
C PHE A 343 -32.04 -19.06 38.42
N PHE A 344 -32.03 -19.73 37.26
CA PHE A 344 -32.33 -21.16 37.16
C PHE A 344 -31.39 -22.03 37.99
N ASN A 345 -30.11 -21.67 38.10
CA ASN A 345 -29.17 -22.34 38.99
C ASN A 345 -29.51 -22.15 40.48
N ALA A 346 -30.09 -21.01 40.86
CA ALA A 346 -30.52 -20.75 42.24
C ALA A 346 -31.83 -21.46 42.61
N VAL A 347 -32.69 -21.74 41.63
CA VAL A 347 -33.95 -22.51 41.83
C VAL A 347 -33.77 -24.01 41.60
N ALA A 348 -32.64 -24.44 41.01
CA ALA A 348 -32.34 -25.85 40.79
C ALA A 348 -32.05 -26.58 42.12
N GLY A 349 -32.92 -27.51 42.51
CA GLY A 349 -32.78 -28.30 43.74
C GLY A 349 -33.38 -27.60 44.96
N LYS A 350 -32.60 -27.40 46.02
CA LYS A 350 -33.05 -26.60 47.18
C LYS A 350 -32.96 -25.13 46.83
N ILE A 351 -34.11 -24.46 46.76
CA ILE A 351 -34.22 -23.06 46.35
C ILE A 351 -33.39 -22.15 47.27
N ASP A 352 -32.45 -21.41 46.67
CA ASP A 352 -31.68 -20.34 47.31
C ASP A 352 -32.35 -18.99 46.98
N TYR A 353 -33.29 -18.59 47.84
CA TYR A 353 -34.10 -17.38 47.64
C TYR A 353 -33.26 -16.11 47.51
N ASP A 354 -32.16 -16.01 48.25
CA ASP A 354 -31.29 -14.82 48.22
C ASP A 354 -30.59 -14.69 46.86
N LYS A 355 -30.10 -15.81 46.30
CA LYS A 355 -29.49 -15.80 44.97
C LYS A 355 -30.52 -15.60 43.85
N ALA A 356 -31.71 -16.19 43.98
CA ALA A 356 -32.79 -16.00 43.02
C ALA A 356 -33.26 -14.54 42.98
N ASP A 357 -33.45 -13.92 44.15
CA ASP A 357 -33.86 -12.52 44.26
C ASP A 357 -32.75 -11.56 43.80
N THR A 358 -31.48 -11.90 44.04
CA THR A 358 -30.34 -11.17 43.46
C THR A 358 -30.33 -11.24 41.94
N ALA A 359 -30.58 -12.42 41.35
CA ALA A 359 -30.64 -12.58 39.90
C ALA A 359 -31.81 -11.78 39.28
N ILE A 360 -32.97 -11.74 39.95
CA ILE A 360 -34.12 -10.92 39.54
C ILE A 360 -33.79 -9.42 39.62
N ARG A 361 -33.18 -8.97 40.73
CA ARG A 361 -32.75 -7.57 40.89
C ARG A 361 -31.76 -7.15 39.83
N LEU A 362 -30.77 -8.00 39.54
CA LEU A 362 -29.88 -7.77 38.42
C LEU A 362 -30.71 -7.68 37.15
N MET A 363 -31.55 -8.67 36.82
CA MET A 363 -32.39 -8.67 35.60
C MET A 363 -33.18 -7.36 35.40
N LEU A 364 -33.77 -6.79 36.46
CA LEU A 364 -34.49 -5.51 36.41
C LEU A 364 -33.67 -4.36 35.82
N GLU A 365 -32.34 -4.37 35.97
CA GLU A 365 -31.45 -3.35 35.41
C GLU A 365 -31.28 -3.44 33.87
N VAL A 366 -31.66 -4.57 33.25
CA VAL A 366 -31.43 -4.85 31.82
C VAL A 366 -32.73 -5.14 31.07
N ASP A 367 -33.69 -5.83 31.70
CA ASP A 367 -34.98 -6.19 31.11
C ASP A 367 -36.04 -6.33 32.21
N VAL A 368 -36.92 -5.33 32.32
CA VAL A 368 -37.95 -5.26 33.36
C VAL A 368 -39.01 -6.34 33.19
N ASP A 369 -39.42 -6.60 31.95
CA ASP A 369 -40.47 -7.58 31.64
C ASP A 369 -39.98 -9.00 31.96
N GLU A 370 -38.74 -9.30 31.61
CA GLU A 370 -38.18 -10.62 31.89
C GLU A 370 -37.93 -10.83 33.38
N ALA A 371 -37.52 -9.79 34.12
CA ALA A 371 -37.39 -9.87 35.57
C ALA A 371 -38.72 -10.15 36.26
N GLN A 372 -39.81 -9.56 35.76
CA GLN A 372 -41.16 -9.80 36.26
C GLN A 372 -41.58 -11.26 36.04
N LYS A 373 -41.28 -11.85 34.87
CA LYS A 373 -41.52 -13.28 34.62
C LYS A 373 -40.75 -14.17 35.59
N LEU A 374 -39.46 -13.89 35.82
CA LEU A 374 -38.65 -14.66 36.78
C LEU A 374 -39.21 -14.56 38.21
N LYS A 375 -39.75 -13.40 38.59
CA LYS A 375 -40.42 -13.21 39.89
C LYS A 375 -41.70 -14.03 40.01
N GLU A 376 -42.49 -14.10 38.94
CA GLU A 376 -43.68 -14.96 38.87
C GLU A 376 -43.31 -16.44 38.92
N GLU A 377 -42.24 -16.85 38.24
CA GLU A 377 -41.70 -18.21 38.30
C GLU A 377 -41.21 -18.57 39.72
N LEU A 378 -40.51 -17.67 40.40
CA LEU A 378 -40.07 -17.89 41.79
C LEU A 378 -41.26 -18.07 42.74
N ALA A 379 -42.33 -17.29 42.54
CA ALA A 379 -43.57 -17.41 43.31
C ALA A 379 -44.28 -18.75 43.06
N LYS A 380 -44.30 -19.23 41.81
CA LYS A 380 -44.81 -20.57 41.45
C LYS A 380 -43.95 -21.70 42.01
N ALA A 381 -42.62 -21.52 42.05
CA ALA A 381 -41.68 -22.51 42.56
C ALA A 381 -41.81 -22.77 44.08
N GLY A 382 -42.38 -21.83 44.84
CA GLY A 382 -42.67 -22.01 46.27
C GLY A 382 -43.79 -23.00 46.61
N GLY A 383 -44.43 -23.64 45.62
CA GLY A 383 -45.66 -24.43 45.78
C GLY A 383 -45.54 -25.97 45.76
N GLY A 384 -44.35 -26.58 45.74
CA GLY A 384 -44.26 -28.05 45.63
C GLY A 384 -42.94 -28.63 46.11
N VAL A 385 -42.86 -28.97 47.40
CA VAL A 385 -41.78 -29.78 47.96
C VAL A 385 -42.24 -31.24 47.93
N ARG A 386 -41.49 -32.14 47.28
CA ARG A 386 -41.75 -33.59 47.28
C ARG A 386 -41.74 -34.10 48.71
N LEU A 387 -42.80 -34.78 49.14
CA LEU A 387 -42.89 -35.37 50.46
C LEU A 387 -42.24 -36.76 50.44
N GLU A 388 -41.66 -37.19 51.56
CA GLU A 388 -41.00 -38.49 51.68
C GLU A 388 -41.99 -39.67 51.44
N SER A 389 -43.29 -39.42 51.62
CA SER A 389 -44.38 -40.34 51.29
C SER A 389 -44.55 -40.61 49.79
N ASP A 390 -44.10 -39.71 48.91
CA ASP A 390 -44.34 -39.82 47.46
C ASP A 390 -43.43 -40.87 46.79
N LEU A 391 -42.32 -41.23 47.44
CA LEU A 391 -41.42 -42.32 47.03
C LEU A 391 -42.01 -43.72 47.24
N SER A 392 -43.18 -43.83 47.87
CA SER A 392 -43.93 -45.08 48.00
C SER A 392 -44.79 -45.41 46.77
N ASP A 393 -45.01 -44.44 45.86
CA ASP A 393 -45.72 -44.68 44.60
C ASP A 393 -44.77 -45.33 43.59
N THR A 394 -45.06 -46.58 43.23
CA THR A 394 -44.28 -47.36 42.26
C THR A 394 -44.14 -46.67 40.89
N ARG A 395 -45.07 -45.78 40.51
CA ARG A 395 -44.99 -45.01 39.25
C ARG A 395 -43.91 -43.93 39.33
N VAL A 396 -43.82 -43.24 40.47
CA VAL A 396 -42.80 -42.22 40.74
C VAL A 396 -41.42 -42.88 40.77
N VAL A 397 -41.29 -44.01 41.48
CA VAL A 397 -40.03 -44.76 41.53
C VAL A 397 -39.59 -45.19 40.13
N LYS A 398 -40.49 -45.84 39.37
CA LYS A 398 -40.18 -46.35 38.03
C LYS A 398 -39.66 -45.26 37.08
N ILE A 399 -40.32 -44.12 37.05
CA ILE A 399 -39.98 -43.01 36.13
C ILE A 399 -38.69 -42.31 36.55
N LEU A 400 -38.38 -42.26 37.85
CA LEU A 400 -37.11 -41.70 38.33
C LEU A 400 -35.93 -42.67 38.18
N THR A 401 -36.16 -43.98 38.22
CA THR A 401 -35.10 -45.00 38.02
C THR A 401 -34.85 -45.33 36.56
N GLU A 402 -35.87 -45.25 35.71
CA GLU A 402 -35.82 -45.55 34.28
C GLU A 402 -36.36 -44.35 33.48
N PRO A 403 -35.66 -43.19 33.52
CA PRO A 403 -36.14 -41.96 32.91
C PRO A 403 -36.28 -42.05 31.39
N ASP A 404 -35.57 -42.99 30.76
CA ASP A 404 -35.65 -43.26 29.31
C ASP A 404 -36.99 -43.86 28.87
N LEU A 405 -37.77 -44.42 29.81
CA LEU A 405 -39.11 -44.96 29.56
C LEU A 405 -40.23 -43.96 29.88
N ALA A 406 -39.87 -42.77 30.36
CA ALA A 406 -40.83 -41.72 30.67
C ALA A 406 -41.47 -41.18 29.39
N ASN A 407 -42.77 -40.89 29.45
CA ASN A 407 -43.50 -40.19 28.39
C ASN A 407 -44.32 -39.04 29.00
N TYR A 408 -44.77 -38.11 28.16
CA TYR A 408 -45.54 -36.96 28.62
C TYR A 408 -46.87 -37.31 29.29
N THR A 409 -47.46 -38.48 29.01
CA THR A 409 -48.70 -38.92 29.67
C THR A 409 -48.43 -39.21 31.14
N ASP A 410 -47.34 -39.93 31.42
CA ASP A 410 -46.94 -40.28 32.78
C ASP A 410 -46.44 -39.05 33.55
N LEU A 411 -45.66 -38.18 32.90
CA LEU A 411 -45.19 -36.92 33.49
C LEU A 411 -46.36 -36.01 33.89
N ASN A 412 -47.31 -35.77 32.99
CA ASN A 412 -48.47 -34.91 33.28
C ASN A 412 -49.39 -35.51 34.35
N THR A 413 -49.54 -36.83 34.38
CA THR A 413 -50.32 -37.51 35.43
C THR A 413 -49.68 -37.29 36.80
N LEU A 414 -48.36 -37.45 36.91
CA LEU A 414 -47.64 -37.26 38.17
C LEU A 414 -47.53 -35.78 38.60
N ILE A 415 -47.50 -34.85 37.64
CA ILE A 415 -47.61 -33.40 37.89
C ILE A 415 -48.99 -33.05 38.44
N ALA A 416 -50.06 -33.53 37.80
CA ALA A 416 -51.43 -33.27 38.24
C ALA A 416 -51.73 -33.87 39.62
N GLU A 417 -51.09 -34.99 39.95
CA GLU A 417 -51.16 -35.62 41.28
C GLU A 417 -50.24 -34.95 42.32
N GLY A 418 -49.39 -34.00 41.94
CA GLY A 418 -48.49 -33.28 42.85
C GLY A 418 -47.34 -34.12 43.42
N LYS A 419 -46.98 -35.22 42.75
CA LYS A 419 -46.05 -36.24 43.29
C LYS A 419 -44.59 -36.06 42.89
N LEU A 420 -44.29 -35.11 42.01
CA LEU A 420 -42.95 -34.81 41.54
C LEU A 420 -42.49 -33.45 42.04
N SER A 421 -41.21 -33.35 42.40
CA SER A 421 -40.60 -32.04 42.61
C SER A 421 -40.42 -31.32 41.27
N ASN A 422 -40.36 -29.99 41.28
CA ASN A 422 -40.05 -29.21 40.06
C ASN A 422 -38.70 -29.60 39.43
N ALA A 423 -37.73 -30.03 40.24
CA ALA A 423 -36.46 -30.53 39.75
C ALA A 423 -36.61 -31.88 39.02
N ASP A 424 -37.44 -32.77 39.54
CA ASP A 424 -37.78 -34.04 38.90
C ASP A 424 -38.54 -33.80 37.59
N ILE A 425 -39.48 -32.85 37.58
CA ILE A 425 -40.24 -32.45 36.38
C ILE A 425 -39.30 -31.94 35.28
N LEU A 426 -38.39 -31.01 35.60
CA LEU A 426 -37.44 -30.44 34.64
C LEU A 426 -36.46 -31.47 34.10
N ASN A 427 -36.02 -32.43 34.93
CA ASN A 427 -35.13 -33.49 34.48
C ASN A 427 -35.86 -34.47 33.55
N LEU A 428 -37.08 -34.87 33.91
CA LEU A 428 -37.90 -35.77 33.09
C LEU A 428 -38.32 -35.13 31.77
N ASP A 429 -38.70 -33.84 31.78
CA ASP A 429 -39.03 -33.08 30.57
C ASP A 429 -37.86 -33.05 29.58
N LYS A 430 -36.64 -32.76 30.07
CA LYS A 430 -35.42 -32.80 29.25
C LYS A 430 -35.10 -34.19 28.70
N THR A 431 -35.29 -35.23 29.49
CA THR A 431 -35.04 -36.61 29.03
C THR A 431 -36.09 -37.04 28.00
N ILE A 432 -37.37 -36.69 28.19
CA ILE A 432 -38.44 -36.98 27.23
C ILE A 432 -38.18 -36.23 25.91
N ASP A 433 -37.78 -34.96 25.96
CA ASP A 433 -37.39 -34.19 24.76
C ASP A 433 -36.18 -34.81 24.04
N ALA A 434 -35.16 -35.25 24.80
CA ALA A 434 -33.99 -35.91 24.23
C ALA A 434 -34.37 -37.23 23.52
N ASN A 435 -35.28 -38.01 24.11
CA ASN A 435 -35.78 -39.25 23.51
C ASN A 435 -36.59 -39.00 22.24
N ILE A 436 -37.45 -37.97 22.23
CA ILE A 436 -38.20 -37.55 21.03
C ILE A 436 -37.26 -37.09 19.91
N ASP A 437 -36.18 -36.39 20.25
CA ASP A 437 -35.17 -35.96 19.28
C ASP A 437 -34.36 -37.15 18.72
N ASP A 438 -34.08 -38.17 19.53
CA ASP A 438 -33.40 -39.38 19.08
C ASP A 438 -34.30 -40.27 18.20
N ASP A 439 -35.59 -40.39 18.54
CA ASP A 439 -36.61 -41.01 17.67
C ASP A 439 -36.76 -40.24 16.35
N TYR A 440 -36.70 -38.90 16.39
CA TYR A 440 -36.72 -38.07 15.18
C TYR A 440 -35.48 -38.28 14.31
N LYS A 441 -34.28 -38.41 14.91
CA LYS A 441 -33.06 -38.75 14.15
C LYS A 441 -33.14 -40.14 13.54
N GLY A 442 -33.64 -41.13 14.27
CA GLY A 442 -33.90 -42.47 13.78
C GLY A 442 -34.89 -42.48 12.61
N ALA A 443 -36.00 -41.74 12.75
CA ALA A 443 -36.99 -41.55 11.70
C ALA A 443 -36.36 -40.92 10.44
N LEU A 444 -35.55 -39.86 10.58
CA LEU A 444 -34.87 -39.24 9.45
C LEU A 444 -33.88 -40.19 8.75
N ALA A 445 -33.17 -41.04 9.48
CA ALA A 445 -32.28 -42.03 8.90
C ALA A 445 -33.05 -43.01 7.97
N ILE A 446 -34.21 -43.49 8.43
CA ILE A 446 -35.11 -44.35 7.64
C ILE A 446 -35.59 -43.62 6.37
N VAL A 447 -35.95 -42.35 6.47
CA VAL A 447 -36.36 -41.55 5.31
C VAL A 447 -35.22 -41.38 4.31
N MET A 448 -34.00 -41.09 4.77
CA MET A 448 -32.83 -40.96 3.90
C MET A 448 -32.53 -42.25 3.14
N GLU A 449 -32.57 -43.39 3.85
CA GLU A 449 -32.36 -44.71 3.25
C GLU A 449 -33.47 -45.08 2.26
N GLY A 450 -34.74 -44.93 2.68
CA GLY A 450 -35.90 -45.28 1.87
C GLY A 450 -36.02 -44.46 0.58
N VAL A 451 -35.76 -43.15 0.65
CA VAL A 451 -35.81 -42.26 -0.53
C VAL A 451 -34.48 -42.27 -1.32
N LYS A 452 -33.46 -43.01 -0.82
CA LYS A 452 -32.10 -43.08 -1.38
C LYS A 452 -31.50 -41.68 -1.60
N TYR A 453 -31.65 -40.82 -0.60
CA TYR A 453 -31.17 -39.43 -0.59
C TYR A 453 -30.11 -39.23 0.50
N ASN A 454 -29.05 -38.48 0.19
CA ASN A 454 -27.96 -38.19 1.13
C ASN A 454 -27.74 -36.68 1.23
N GLU A 455 -27.99 -36.09 2.41
CA GLU A 455 -27.83 -34.66 2.68
C GLU A 455 -26.38 -34.15 2.58
N THR A 456 -25.37 -35.01 2.81
CA THR A 456 -23.94 -34.60 2.79
C THR A 456 -23.38 -34.41 1.38
N GLY A 457 -24.06 -34.92 0.35
CA GLY A 457 -23.65 -34.81 -1.06
C GLY A 457 -24.11 -33.55 -1.80
N LYS A 458 -24.58 -32.51 -1.08
CA LYS A 458 -25.27 -31.32 -1.62
C LYS A 458 -24.53 -30.56 -2.74
N LEU A 459 -23.20 -30.66 -2.83
CA LEU A 459 -22.40 -29.87 -3.78
C LEU A 459 -22.30 -30.44 -5.21
N ILE A 460 -22.62 -31.72 -5.44
CA ILE A 460 -22.41 -32.35 -6.77
C ILE A 460 -23.74 -32.61 -7.51
N LYS A 461 -24.89 -32.61 -6.82
CA LYS A 461 -26.16 -33.15 -7.37
C LYS A 461 -27.21 -32.11 -7.81
N ALA A 462 -26.91 -30.81 -7.75
CA ALA A 462 -27.89 -29.75 -8.06
C ALA A 462 -28.38 -29.72 -9.53
N GLN A 463 -27.73 -30.45 -10.45
CA GLN A 463 -28.09 -30.46 -11.88
C GLN A 463 -28.95 -31.64 -12.33
N ASP A 464 -28.99 -32.79 -11.62
CA ASP A 464 -29.81 -33.92 -12.09
C ASP A 464 -31.24 -33.86 -11.55
N LYS A 465 -32.22 -33.94 -12.46
CA LYS A 465 -33.65 -33.90 -12.15
C LYS A 465 -34.09 -35.07 -11.26
N THR A 466 -33.42 -36.22 -11.34
CA THR A 466 -33.72 -37.37 -10.46
C THR A 466 -33.39 -37.06 -9.00
N SER A 467 -32.27 -36.38 -8.75
CA SER A 467 -31.83 -35.98 -7.42
C SER A 467 -32.78 -34.93 -6.83
N LYS A 468 -33.32 -34.02 -7.66
CA LYS A 468 -34.33 -33.05 -7.24
C LYS A 468 -35.65 -33.70 -6.82
N LEU A 469 -36.12 -34.73 -7.53
CA LEU A 469 -37.34 -35.45 -7.15
C LEU A 469 -37.16 -36.18 -5.81
N ARG A 470 -36.01 -36.83 -5.60
CA ARG A 470 -35.67 -37.48 -4.33
C ARG A 470 -35.54 -36.48 -3.18
N GLU A 471 -34.94 -35.33 -3.43
CA GLU A 471 -34.85 -34.24 -2.46
C GLU A 471 -36.24 -33.69 -2.09
N GLN A 472 -37.12 -33.48 -3.07
CA GLN A 472 -38.50 -33.04 -2.81
C GLN A 472 -39.30 -34.06 -1.99
N ALA A 473 -39.16 -35.34 -2.31
CA ALA A 473 -39.74 -36.43 -1.53
C ALA A 473 -39.24 -36.41 -0.07
N TYR A 474 -37.91 -36.34 0.11
CA TYR A 474 -37.29 -36.24 1.43
C TYR A 474 -37.77 -35.02 2.22
N LEU A 475 -37.78 -33.83 1.61
CA LEU A 475 -38.23 -32.60 2.26
C LEU A 475 -39.72 -32.65 2.65
N THR A 476 -40.54 -33.29 1.82
CA THR A 476 -41.97 -33.46 2.11
C THR A 476 -42.18 -34.36 3.33
N ILE A 477 -41.49 -35.50 3.39
CA ILE A 477 -41.57 -36.42 4.53
C ILE A 477 -40.98 -35.77 5.79
N LYS A 478 -39.80 -35.13 5.68
CA LYS A 478 -39.17 -34.38 6.77
C LYS A 478 -40.11 -33.33 7.35
N LYS A 479 -40.80 -32.57 6.52
CA LYS A 479 -41.79 -31.57 6.98
C LYS A 479 -42.94 -32.22 7.74
N LYS A 480 -43.49 -33.34 7.26
CA LYS A 480 -44.55 -34.08 7.96
C LYS A 480 -44.07 -34.61 9.33
N LEU A 481 -42.85 -35.13 9.40
CA LEU A 481 -42.25 -35.60 10.66
C LEU A 481 -42.00 -34.46 11.66
N VAL A 482 -41.52 -33.31 11.19
CA VAL A 482 -41.36 -32.12 12.05
C VAL A 482 -42.71 -31.67 12.60
N LEU A 483 -43.74 -31.59 11.76
CA LEU A 483 -45.08 -31.21 12.21
C LEU A 483 -45.64 -32.20 13.23
N ALA A 484 -45.50 -33.50 13.00
CA ALA A 484 -45.94 -34.53 13.93
C ALA A 484 -45.20 -34.47 15.27
N ARG A 485 -43.88 -34.23 15.25
CA ARG A 485 -43.07 -34.02 16.46
C ARG A 485 -43.51 -32.77 17.22
N ASP A 486 -43.62 -31.64 16.53
CA ASP A 486 -43.98 -30.36 17.14
C ASP A 486 -45.42 -30.40 17.70
N GLU A 487 -46.34 -31.10 17.02
CA GLU A 487 -47.71 -31.33 17.49
C GLU A 487 -47.74 -32.26 18.72
N ALA A 488 -46.93 -33.32 18.72
CA ALA A 488 -46.79 -34.21 19.87
C ALA A 488 -46.20 -33.51 21.10
N GLN A 489 -45.18 -32.64 20.91
CA GLN A 489 -44.63 -31.80 21.97
C GLN A 489 -45.64 -30.77 22.48
N ARG A 490 -46.40 -30.12 21.58
CA ARG A 490 -47.42 -29.13 21.98
C ARG A 490 -48.59 -29.75 22.73
N ASN A 491 -49.04 -30.92 22.29
CA ASN A 491 -50.23 -31.59 22.81
C ASN A 491 -49.90 -32.64 23.88
N ASN A 492 -48.62 -32.85 24.18
CA ASN A 492 -48.14 -33.87 25.13
C ASN A 492 -48.63 -35.29 24.79
N THR A 493 -48.75 -35.61 23.50
CA THR A 493 -49.25 -36.92 23.04
C THR A 493 -48.09 -37.80 22.57
N PRO A 494 -48.09 -39.11 22.88
CA PRO A 494 -47.06 -40.01 22.38
C PRO A 494 -47.16 -40.15 20.86
N VAL A 495 -46.01 -40.08 20.17
CA VAL A 495 -45.91 -40.27 18.72
C VAL A 495 -44.77 -41.21 18.38
N ASP A 496 -45.04 -42.22 17.57
CA ASP A 496 -44.02 -43.13 17.01
C ASP A 496 -43.56 -42.58 15.65
N LEU A 497 -42.52 -41.74 15.68
CA LEU A 497 -41.98 -41.08 14.49
C LEU A 497 -41.31 -42.08 13.53
N VAL A 498 -40.80 -43.20 14.06
CA VAL A 498 -40.14 -44.26 13.29
C VAL A 498 -41.17 -44.98 12.41
N ARG A 499 -42.27 -45.44 12.99
CA ARG A 499 -43.36 -46.07 12.23
C ARG A 499 -43.96 -45.12 11.21
N MET A 500 -44.19 -43.86 11.61
CA MET A 500 -44.70 -42.83 10.69
C MET A 500 -43.74 -42.58 9.51
N ALA A 501 -42.43 -42.57 9.75
CA ALA A 501 -41.44 -42.45 8.68
C ALA A 501 -41.51 -43.63 7.71
N THR A 502 -41.62 -44.86 8.20
CA THR A 502 -41.76 -46.07 7.35
C THR A 502 -42.99 -46.00 6.46
N ASP A 503 -44.14 -45.61 7.02
CA ASP A 503 -45.40 -45.50 6.27
C ASP A 503 -45.33 -44.40 5.20
N LEU A 504 -44.77 -43.23 5.55
CA LEU A 504 -44.60 -42.11 4.62
C LEU A 504 -43.60 -42.42 3.50
N VAL A 505 -42.53 -43.17 3.81
CA VAL A 505 -41.58 -43.64 2.81
C VAL A 505 -42.26 -44.60 1.84
N ALA A 506 -43.07 -45.55 2.32
CA ALA A 506 -43.79 -46.49 1.45
C ALA A 506 -44.76 -45.78 0.49
N ASP A 507 -45.51 -44.80 0.99
CA ASP A 507 -46.42 -43.97 0.19
C ASP A 507 -45.65 -43.20 -0.91
N VAL A 508 -44.55 -42.53 -0.52
CA VAL A 508 -43.76 -41.71 -1.43
C VAL A 508 -42.90 -42.54 -2.40
N ASP A 509 -42.44 -43.74 -2.02
CA ASP A 509 -41.66 -44.63 -2.90
C ASP A 509 -42.46 -45.02 -4.15
N SER A 510 -43.77 -45.29 -3.98
CA SER A 510 -44.66 -45.60 -5.12
C SER A 510 -44.78 -44.42 -6.09
N SER A 511 -44.98 -43.20 -5.58
CA SER A 511 -45.08 -41.98 -6.38
C SER A 511 -43.75 -41.60 -7.03
N LEU A 512 -42.64 -41.77 -6.28
CA LEU A 512 -41.31 -41.46 -6.75
C LEU A 512 -40.87 -42.40 -7.87
N LYS A 513 -41.16 -43.71 -7.77
CA LYS A 513 -40.93 -44.69 -8.84
C LYS A 513 -41.63 -44.26 -10.12
N ASN A 514 -42.94 -43.99 -10.07
CA ASN A 514 -43.71 -43.54 -11.23
C ASN A 514 -43.12 -42.25 -11.86
N ASN A 515 -42.80 -41.25 -11.04
CA ASN A 515 -42.22 -39.99 -11.53
C ASN A 515 -40.82 -40.17 -12.12
N LEU A 516 -40.00 -41.07 -11.58
CA LEU A 516 -38.68 -41.39 -12.13
C LEU A 516 -38.79 -42.12 -13.47
N THR A 517 -39.70 -43.08 -13.58
CA THR A 517 -39.99 -43.80 -14.83
C THR A 517 -40.49 -42.84 -15.91
N ASP A 518 -41.40 -41.92 -15.58
CA ASP A 518 -41.86 -40.89 -16.51
C ASP A 518 -40.74 -39.93 -16.94
N LEU A 519 -39.84 -39.58 -16.02
CA LEU A 519 -38.71 -38.70 -16.33
C LEU A 519 -37.70 -39.40 -17.25
N LYS A 520 -37.42 -40.69 -17.02
CA LYS A 520 -36.61 -41.53 -17.91
C LYS A 520 -37.27 -41.64 -19.30
N ARG A 521 -38.56 -41.98 -19.35
CA ARG A 521 -39.36 -42.08 -20.59
C ARG A 521 -39.34 -40.77 -21.38
N ASN A 522 -39.51 -39.63 -20.72
CA ASN A 522 -39.47 -38.31 -21.35
C ASN A 522 -38.08 -37.91 -21.87
N LYS A 523 -37.01 -38.18 -21.10
CA LYS A 523 -35.63 -37.94 -21.56
C LYS A 523 -35.33 -38.80 -22.80
N LEU A 524 -35.75 -40.06 -22.78
CA LEU A 524 -35.55 -40.99 -23.88
C LEU A 524 -36.36 -40.58 -25.12
N SER A 525 -37.66 -40.31 -24.98
CA SER A 525 -38.53 -39.82 -26.05
C SER A 525 -37.94 -38.60 -26.76
N LYS A 526 -37.43 -37.60 -26.01
CA LYS A 526 -36.77 -36.42 -26.62
C LYS A 526 -35.50 -36.77 -27.39
N LYS A 527 -34.70 -37.72 -26.90
CA LYS A 527 -33.48 -38.19 -27.59
C LYS A 527 -33.86 -38.93 -28.88
N LEU A 528 -34.86 -39.79 -28.81
CA LEU A 528 -35.38 -40.53 -29.97
C LEU A 528 -35.98 -39.57 -31.01
N ALA A 529 -36.73 -38.55 -30.60
CA ALA A 529 -37.29 -37.54 -31.51
C ALA A 529 -36.19 -36.79 -32.29
N ARG A 530 -35.05 -36.48 -31.66
CA ARG A 530 -33.90 -35.88 -32.36
C ARG A 530 -33.29 -36.82 -33.39
N ILE A 531 -33.11 -38.09 -33.03
CA ILE A 531 -32.59 -39.10 -33.96
C ILE A 531 -33.55 -39.32 -35.12
N ARG A 532 -34.86 -39.34 -34.82
CA ARG A 532 -35.93 -39.43 -35.81
C ARG A 532 -35.83 -38.31 -36.85
N LEU A 533 -35.66 -37.06 -36.41
CA LEU A 533 -35.49 -35.91 -37.31
C LEU A 533 -34.23 -36.04 -38.18
N LEU A 534 -33.12 -36.54 -37.63
CA LEU A 534 -31.91 -36.80 -38.40
C LEU A 534 -32.13 -37.90 -39.45
N MET A 535 -32.85 -38.96 -39.09
CA MET A 535 -33.18 -40.05 -40.02
C MET A 535 -34.11 -39.59 -41.15
N ILE A 536 -35.08 -38.72 -40.85
CA ILE A 536 -35.94 -38.09 -41.87
C ILE A 536 -35.07 -37.24 -42.82
N GLY A 537 -34.15 -36.43 -42.29
CA GLY A 537 -33.24 -35.61 -43.09
C GLY A 537 -32.34 -36.42 -44.04
N GLU A 538 -32.01 -37.65 -43.65
CA GLU A 538 -31.23 -38.59 -44.48
C GLU A 538 -32.07 -39.46 -45.41
N GLY A 539 -33.38 -39.22 -45.50
CA GLY A 539 -34.29 -39.92 -46.40
C GLY A 539 -34.60 -41.35 -45.97
N VAL A 540 -34.55 -41.66 -44.67
CA VAL A 540 -34.98 -42.96 -44.16
C VAL A 540 -36.51 -43.04 -44.18
N GLU A 541 -37.04 -44.02 -44.90
CA GLU A 541 -38.48 -44.24 -45.02
C GLU A 541 -39.04 -45.13 -43.90
N ASN A 542 -40.36 -45.13 -43.72
CA ASN A 542 -41.11 -45.98 -42.77
C ASN A 542 -40.72 -45.83 -41.29
N ILE A 543 -40.27 -44.64 -40.90
CA ILE A 543 -39.99 -44.33 -39.50
C ILE A 543 -41.32 -44.32 -38.71
N PRO A 544 -41.45 -45.10 -37.61
CA PRO A 544 -42.68 -45.16 -36.82
C PRO A 544 -43.16 -43.77 -36.42
N GLN A 545 -44.45 -43.49 -36.61
CA GLN A 545 -44.99 -42.14 -36.40
C GLN A 545 -45.46 -41.84 -34.98
N GLY A 546 -45.60 -42.86 -34.13
CA GLY A 546 -46.08 -42.74 -32.75
C GLY A 546 -45.01 -42.31 -31.73
N ASP A 547 -45.48 -41.97 -30.52
CA ASP A 547 -44.67 -41.68 -29.33
C ASP A 547 -44.28 -42.95 -28.55
N ASP A 548 -44.56 -44.14 -29.11
CA ASP A 548 -44.15 -45.39 -28.51
C ASP A 548 -42.63 -45.52 -28.54
N VAL A 549 -42.04 -45.23 -27.39
CA VAL A 549 -40.60 -45.28 -27.13
C VAL A 549 -40.02 -46.65 -27.49
N ARG A 550 -40.76 -47.75 -27.28
CA ARG A 550 -40.28 -49.10 -27.61
C ARG A 550 -40.20 -49.29 -29.11
N GLU A 551 -41.27 -48.96 -29.82
CA GLU A 551 -41.35 -49.12 -31.28
C GLU A 551 -40.27 -48.29 -31.99
N VAL A 552 -40.12 -47.03 -31.61
CA VAL A 552 -39.13 -46.11 -32.20
C VAL A 552 -37.70 -46.54 -31.88
N THR A 553 -37.44 -47.00 -30.64
CA THR A 553 -36.10 -47.47 -30.26
C THR A 553 -35.72 -48.74 -31.01
N ASN A 554 -36.63 -49.71 -31.13
CA ASN A 554 -36.39 -50.94 -31.88
C ASN A 554 -36.13 -50.65 -33.36
N PHE A 555 -36.89 -49.71 -33.95
CA PHE A 555 -36.66 -49.27 -35.31
C PHE A 555 -35.26 -48.65 -35.50
N ILE A 556 -34.84 -47.75 -34.59
CA ILE A 556 -33.50 -47.14 -34.65
C ILE A 556 -32.40 -48.19 -34.49
N ILE A 557 -32.54 -49.13 -33.55
CA ILE A 557 -31.59 -50.22 -33.36
C ILE A 557 -31.46 -51.04 -34.64
N ASN A 558 -32.59 -51.46 -35.23
CA ASN A 558 -32.60 -52.25 -36.45
C ASN A 558 -31.98 -51.48 -37.62
N TYR A 559 -32.32 -50.20 -37.77
CA TYR A 559 -31.74 -49.36 -38.81
C TYR A 559 -30.22 -49.21 -38.65
N TYR A 560 -29.73 -48.91 -37.45
CA TYR A 560 -28.30 -48.86 -37.17
C TYR A 560 -27.61 -50.18 -37.41
N ASP A 561 -28.26 -51.31 -37.14
CA ASP A 561 -27.70 -52.64 -37.44
C ASP A 561 -27.51 -52.86 -38.95
N THR A 562 -28.41 -52.33 -39.78
CA THR A 562 -28.30 -52.42 -41.25
C THR A 562 -27.18 -51.55 -41.82
N ILE A 563 -26.92 -50.38 -41.23
CA ILE A 563 -25.93 -49.42 -41.74
C ILE A 563 -24.57 -49.48 -41.04
N LYS A 564 -24.40 -50.30 -39.98
CA LYS A 564 -23.15 -50.38 -39.19
C LYS A 564 -21.89 -50.72 -40.00
N GLY A 565 -22.04 -51.31 -41.19
CA GLY A 565 -20.95 -51.61 -42.12
C GLY A 565 -20.62 -50.51 -43.13
N ASP A 566 -21.45 -49.47 -43.25
CA ASP A 566 -21.31 -48.41 -44.24
C ASP A 566 -20.85 -47.10 -43.57
N GLU A 567 -19.53 -46.88 -43.53
CA GLU A 567 -18.93 -45.71 -42.91
C GLU A 567 -19.45 -44.38 -43.48
N ARG A 568 -19.83 -44.33 -44.75
CA ARG A 568 -20.34 -43.09 -45.37
C ARG A 568 -21.69 -42.74 -44.76
N LYS A 569 -22.60 -43.72 -44.63
CA LYS A 569 -23.91 -43.52 -43.98
C LYS A 569 -23.76 -43.17 -42.50
N LEU A 570 -22.85 -43.84 -41.79
CA LEU A 570 -22.59 -43.56 -40.37
C LEU A 570 -22.10 -42.12 -40.14
N LYS A 571 -21.18 -41.63 -40.99
CA LYS A 571 -20.67 -40.26 -40.89
C LYS A 571 -21.76 -39.20 -41.04
N LYS A 572 -22.81 -39.46 -41.81
CA LYS A 572 -23.93 -38.53 -41.95
C LYS A 572 -24.73 -38.33 -40.66
N PHE A 573 -24.78 -39.36 -39.81
CA PHE A 573 -25.35 -39.28 -38.46
C PHE A 573 -24.33 -38.76 -37.42
N GLY A 574 -23.11 -38.39 -37.84
CA GLY A 574 -22.03 -38.01 -36.93
C GLY A 574 -21.47 -39.17 -36.11
N LEU A 575 -21.65 -40.41 -36.59
CA LEU A 575 -21.26 -41.62 -35.88
C LEU A 575 -20.11 -42.34 -36.60
N ASN A 576 -19.29 -43.07 -35.84
CA ASN A 576 -18.36 -44.09 -36.31
C ASN A 576 -18.83 -45.50 -35.88
N LYS A 577 -18.23 -46.55 -36.45
CA LYS A 577 -18.64 -47.95 -36.20
C LYS A 577 -18.74 -48.30 -34.71
N ASP A 578 -17.76 -47.90 -33.91
CA ASP A 578 -17.73 -48.19 -32.47
C ASP A 578 -18.82 -47.42 -31.72
N SER A 579 -19.04 -46.14 -32.05
CA SER A 579 -20.08 -45.31 -31.44
C SER A 579 -21.50 -45.79 -31.76
N VAL A 580 -21.71 -46.45 -32.90
CA VAL A 580 -23.00 -47.05 -33.28
C VAL A 580 -23.28 -48.26 -32.42
N LEU A 581 -22.30 -49.14 -32.23
CA LEU A 581 -22.43 -50.32 -31.36
C LEU A 581 -22.72 -49.90 -29.92
N VAL A 582 -21.97 -48.93 -29.40
CA VAL A 582 -22.20 -48.35 -28.06
C VAL A 582 -23.60 -47.73 -27.97
N SER A 583 -24.05 -47.01 -29.01
CA SER A 583 -25.38 -46.42 -29.03
C SER A 583 -26.49 -47.48 -29.04
N MET A 584 -26.35 -48.52 -29.86
CA MET A 584 -27.29 -49.65 -29.91
C MET A 584 -27.36 -50.39 -28.57
N GLU A 585 -26.21 -50.65 -27.93
CA GLU A 585 -26.15 -51.28 -26.62
C GLU A 585 -26.76 -50.39 -25.53
N THR A 586 -26.52 -49.07 -25.60
CA THR A 586 -27.16 -48.08 -24.74
C THR A 586 -28.68 -48.12 -24.90
N PHE A 587 -29.20 -48.16 -26.14
CA PHE A 587 -30.64 -48.25 -26.39
C PHE A 587 -31.23 -49.58 -25.92
N ARG A 588 -30.54 -50.71 -26.11
CA ARG A 588 -30.97 -52.02 -25.59
C ARG A 588 -31.01 -52.06 -24.07
N THR A 589 -30.02 -51.46 -23.42
CA THR A 589 -29.97 -51.37 -21.96
C THR A 589 -31.13 -50.52 -21.45
N LEU A 590 -31.41 -49.38 -22.09
CA LEU A 590 -32.54 -48.53 -21.74
C LEU A 590 -33.91 -49.22 -21.97
N LEU A 591 -34.03 -50.08 -22.98
CA LEU A 591 -35.24 -50.89 -23.16
C LEU A 591 -35.41 -51.91 -22.03
N ARG A 592 -34.34 -52.59 -21.62
CA ARG A 592 -34.37 -53.50 -20.47
C ARG A 592 -34.71 -52.77 -19.17
N GLU A 593 -34.14 -51.59 -18.95
CA GLU A 593 -34.48 -50.75 -17.79
C GLU A 593 -35.94 -50.28 -17.78
N LEU A 594 -36.62 -50.24 -18.93
CA LEU A 594 -38.05 -49.97 -19.03
C LEU A 594 -38.92 -51.23 -18.84
N ASP A 595 -38.32 -52.43 -18.88
CA ASP A 595 -39.00 -53.72 -18.76
C ASP A 595 -38.79 -54.37 -17.37
N ASP A 596 -37.67 -54.05 -16.69
CA ASP A 596 -37.30 -54.55 -15.35
C ASP A 596 -37.89 -53.72 -14.18
N GLU A 597 -38.60 -52.61 -14.46
CA GLU A 597 -39.31 -51.75 -13.49
C GLU A 597 -40.84 -51.87 -13.67
#